data_AF-A0A507C3K0-F1
#
_entry.id   AF-A0A507C3K0-F1
#
_cell.length_a   1.000
_cell.length_b   1.000
_cell.length_c   1.000
_cell.angle_alpha   90.00
_cell.angle_beta   90.00
_cell.angle_gamma   90.00
#
_symmetry.space_group_name_H-M   'P 1'
#
loop_
_entity.id
_entity.type
_entity.pdbx_description
1 polymer ?
#
loop_
_entity_poly.entity_id
_entity_poly.type
_entity_poly.pdbx_seq_one_letter_code
_entity_poly.pdbx_strand_id
1 'polypeptide(L)'
;MGLVDVEIFFNPTSSFTAGAAMTAAEAAKSQSTVILHPFVALRLLSASVTMSSTRYIFALLIIALITGSSSADDEEVNCRVMIPKNPLSANGLATPHQVFGDGCKMSELPSFVECTIFNTKSFELSVYNPLVIDKGTEPAASPVVPHLGKCDVVGCWFGTNANSITLVNPDDDDKALEKANCVNGLGDSIFGQFAACNAQVFFAAVKKAGRHVKVPPLGTGRNGKTCYTTRSFEVVDQDQSDNVIASYLLLPNNQTAQATKTNKARFNDSVEISNGSDELLLDKFLRPALGCEQIVADDLTDPGSKKSSLALQEIQARKYQNNPIALVPSFDPMVTIDGALSRQKMNLYRANVFQPQDRTRSLRKYNRFYCEHMLAETAHSILEDKPYTQKFISPSNAVAVNLFTFLIQRFAAAFGQELNCTGLLNIDPPIVPVSQNGVTIDGVFNF
;
A
#
# COMPACT_ATOMS: atom_id res chain seq x y z
N MET A 1 -66.61 17.16 -8.86
CA MET A 1 -66.99 18.47 -9.42
C MET A 1 -66.25 19.53 -8.63
N GLY A 2 -65.46 20.38 -9.29
CA GLY A 2 -64.87 21.58 -8.69
C GLY A 2 -63.38 21.46 -8.37
N LEU A 3 -62.57 22.00 -9.27
CA LEU A 3 -61.17 22.41 -9.08
C LEU A 3 -61.06 23.48 -7.99
N VAL A 4 -59.97 23.45 -7.22
CA VAL A 4 -59.43 24.64 -6.55
C VAL A 4 -57.91 24.64 -6.71
N ASP A 5 -57.44 25.61 -7.48
CA ASP A 5 -56.06 26.05 -7.62
C ASP A 5 -55.56 26.70 -6.32
N VAL A 6 -54.30 26.46 -5.96
CA VAL A 6 -53.53 27.36 -5.10
C VAL A 6 -52.21 27.63 -5.79
N GLU A 7 -52.10 28.87 -6.29
CA GLU A 7 -50.89 29.49 -6.82
C GLU A 7 -49.82 29.61 -5.72
N ILE A 8 -48.59 29.21 -6.04
CA ILE A 8 -47.40 29.60 -5.27
C ILE A 8 -46.55 30.50 -6.17
N PHE A 9 -46.40 31.75 -5.72
CA PHE A 9 -45.56 32.79 -6.30
C PHE A 9 -44.08 32.34 -6.37
N PHE A 10 -43.52 32.35 -7.59
CA PHE A 10 -42.07 32.43 -7.80
C PHE A 10 -41.71 33.88 -8.13
N ASN A 11 -40.87 34.50 -7.30
CA ASN A 11 -40.23 35.78 -7.62
C ASN A 11 -38.74 35.51 -7.94
N PRO A 12 -38.21 35.93 -9.11
CA PRO A 12 -36.86 35.58 -9.56
C PRO A 12 -35.89 36.75 -9.36
N THR A 13 -34.98 36.66 -8.39
CA THR A 13 -33.80 37.54 -8.35
C THR A 13 -32.65 36.93 -7.55
N SER A 14 -31.72 36.26 -8.25
CA SER A 14 -30.29 36.41 -7.95
C SER A 14 -29.46 35.81 -9.10
N SER A 15 -28.78 36.72 -9.78
CA SER A 15 -27.79 36.56 -10.83
C SER A 15 -26.73 35.50 -10.54
N PHE A 16 -26.60 34.54 -11.47
CA PHE A 16 -25.39 33.73 -11.65
C PHE A 16 -24.30 34.63 -12.26
N THR A 17 -23.26 34.94 -11.49
CA THR A 17 -21.97 35.36 -12.04
C THR A 17 -21.14 34.12 -12.33
N ALA A 18 -20.75 33.98 -13.60
CA ALA A 18 -19.83 32.95 -14.06
C ALA A 18 -18.46 33.14 -13.38
N GLY A 19 -18.10 32.20 -12.51
CA GLY A 19 -16.74 32.04 -11.99
C GLY A 19 -15.88 31.36 -13.04
N ALA A 20 -14.75 32.00 -13.36
CA ALA A 20 -13.83 31.64 -14.44
C ALA A 20 -13.39 30.17 -14.42
N ALA A 21 -13.34 29.59 -15.62
CA ALA A 21 -12.68 28.32 -15.87
C ALA A 21 -11.19 28.43 -15.47
N MET A 22 -10.81 27.68 -14.44
CA MET A 22 -9.40 27.47 -14.09
C MET A 22 -8.75 26.72 -15.25
N THR A 23 -7.75 27.36 -15.86
CA THR A 23 -6.98 26.74 -16.95
C THR A 23 -6.16 25.58 -16.40
N ALA A 24 -5.93 24.55 -17.22
CA ALA A 24 -5.20 23.32 -16.88
C ALA A 24 -3.74 23.52 -16.41
N ALA A 25 -3.27 24.77 -16.29
CA ALA A 25 -1.94 25.13 -15.83
C ALA A 25 -1.82 25.34 -14.30
N GLU A 26 -2.91 25.58 -13.57
CA GLU A 26 -2.86 25.81 -12.10
C GLU A 26 -3.07 24.54 -11.26
N ALA A 27 -3.55 23.44 -11.85
CA ALA A 27 -3.63 22.13 -11.20
C ALA A 27 -2.27 21.41 -11.08
N ALA A 28 -1.22 21.94 -11.70
CA ALA A 28 0.12 21.32 -11.74
C ALA A 28 1.04 21.70 -10.56
N LYS A 29 0.58 22.52 -9.60
CA LYS A 29 1.40 23.01 -8.48
C LYS A 29 1.18 22.30 -7.14
N SER A 30 0.28 21.33 -7.08
CA SER A 30 -0.04 20.57 -5.86
C SER A 30 -0.01 19.07 -6.15
N GLN A 31 1.18 18.56 -6.48
CA GLN A 31 1.43 17.12 -6.53
C GLN A 31 2.66 16.85 -5.69
N SER A 32 2.47 16.20 -4.55
CA SER A 32 3.54 15.45 -3.91
C SER A 32 4.04 14.43 -4.92
N THR A 33 5.29 14.58 -5.34
CA THR A 33 5.99 13.61 -6.18
C THR A 33 6.13 12.33 -5.37
N VAL A 34 5.20 11.39 -5.53
CA VAL A 34 5.46 9.99 -5.19
C VAL A 34 6.47 9.52 -6.23
N ILE A 35 7.75 9.46 -5.84
CA ILE A 35 8.80 8.86 -6.66
C ILE A 35 8.54 7.35 -6.66
N LEU A 36 7.85 6.88 -7.68
CA LEU A 36 7.84 5.47 -8.06
C LEU A 36 8.80 5.33 -9.25
N HIS A 37 9.75 4.42 -9.11
CA HIS A 37 10.82 4.11 -10.07
C HIS A 37 10.35 4.19 -11.53
N PRO A 38 11.02 4.98 -12.40
CA PRO A 38 10.67 5.04 -13.81
C PRO A 38 11.34 3.88 -14.56
N PHE A 39 10.56 3.02 -15.21
CA PHE A 39 11.10 2.12 -16.23
C PHE A 39 11.31 2.83 -17.57
N VAL A 40 12.44 2.49 -18.16
CA VAL A 40 13.00 2.83 -19.47
C VAL A 40 11.97 2.80 -20.60
N ALA A 41 11.74 3.95 -21.23
CA ALA A 41 11.04 4.05 -22.51
C ALA A 41 12.05 3.90 -23.66
N LEU A 42 12.09 2.72 -24.29
CA LEU A 42 12.88 2.50 -25.50
C LEU A 42 12.21 3.21 -26.69
N ARG A 43 12.71 4.40 -27.07
CA ARG A 43 12.28 5.11 -28.28
C ARG A 43 12.90 4.46 -29.52
N LEU A 44 12.09 3.76 -30.32
CA LEU A 44 12.45 3.38 -31.68
C LEU A 44 12.15 4.55 -32.63
N LEU A 45 13.20 5.21 -33.12
CA LEU A 45 13.12 6.14 -34.24
C LEU A 45 13.08 5.33 -35.55
N SER A 46 11.95 5.36 -36.24
CA SER A 46 11.80 4.83 -37.60
C SER A 46 12.54 5.73 -38.59
N ALA A 47 13.64 5.25 -39.17
CA ALA A 47 14.24 5.84 -40.36
C ALA A 47 14.00 4.93 -41.56
N SER A 48 13.13 5.38 -42.46
CA SER A 48 12.91 4.78 -43.77
C SER A 48 14.14 5.03 -44.66
N VAL A 49 14.83 3.97 -45.09
CA VAL A 49 15.80 4.05 -46.18
C VAL A 49 15.43 3.04 -47.26
N THR A 50 14.90 3.56 -48.36
CA THR A 50 14.82 2.87 -49.66
C THR A 50 16.16 2.99 -50.39
N MET A 51 16.72 1.87 -50.85
CA MET A 51 17.51 1.64 -52.09
C MET A 51 18.46 0.46 -51.85
N SER A 52 18.24 -0.68 -52.51
CA SER A 52 18.72 -1.03 -53.86
C SER A 52 19.98 -1.90 -53.78
N SER A 53 19.89 -3.03 -54.48
CA SER A 53 20.87 -4.10 -54.67
C SER A 53 22.31 -3.63 -54.88
N THR A 54 23.28 -4.26 -54.19
CA THR A 54 24.39 -5.08 -54.76
C THR A 54 25.32 -5.54 -53.62
N ARG A 55 25.74 -6.80 -53.67
CA ARG A 55 26.66 -7.46 -52.72
C ARG A 55 28.07 -6.85 -52.78
N TYR A 56 28.68 -6.51 -51.65
CA TYR A 56 30.13 -6.61 -51.45
C TYR A 56 30.46 -6.78 -49.96
N ILE A 57 31.26 -7.81 -49.68
CA ILE A 57 31.86 -8.15 -48.40
C ILE A 57 33.04 -7.20 -48.18
N PHE A 58 33.01 -6.39 -47.13
CA PHE A 58 34.20 -5.80 -46.52
C PHE A 58 33.98 -5.68 -45.01
N ALA A 59 34.80 -6.40 -44.25
CA ALA A 59 34.87 -6.28 -42.81
C ALA A 59 35.48 -4.91 -42.45
N LEU A 60 34.67 -4.04 -41.86
CA LEU A 60 35.12 -2.81 -41.20
C LEU A 60 34.85 -2.96 -39.70
N LEU A 61 35.95 -3.09 -38.98
CA LEU A 61 36.04 -3.15 -37.53
C LEU A 61 35.66 -1.76 -36.97
N ILE A 62 34.40 -1.54 -36.61
CA ILE A 62 34.01 -0.39 -35.79
C ILE A 62 34.10 -0.83 -34.34
N ILE A 63 35.19 -0.44 -33.67
CA ILE A 63 35.28 -0.43 -32.21
C ILE A 63 34.35 0.69 -31.75
N ALA A 64 33.09 0.35 -31.47
CA ALA A 64 32.25 1.20 -30.64
C ALA A 64 32.72 1.01 -29.19
N LEU A 65 33.60 1.90 -28.73
CA LEU A 65 33.72 2.20 -27.31
C LEU A 65 32.36 2.73 -26.85
N ILE A 66 31.49 1.82 -26.42
CA ILE A 66 30.36 2.18 -25.59
C ILE A 66 30.99 2.48 -24.23
N THR A 67 31.42 3.71 -24.04
CA THR A 67 31.46 4.28 -22.70
C THR A 67 30.03 4.16 -22.19
N GLY A 68 29.81 3.19 -21.31
CA GLY A 68 28.56 3.09 -20.57
C GLY A 68 28.35 4.44 -19.91
N SER A 69 27.44 5.23 -20.48
CA SER A 69 26.75 6.23 -19.71
C SER A 69 25.91 5.43 -18.74
N SER A 70 26.51 5.11 -17.59
CA SER A 70 25.77 4.81 -16.37
C SER A 70 24.70 5.90 -16.27
N SER A 71 23.46 5.49 -16.54
CA SER A 71 22.31 6.19 -16.02
C SER A 71 22.63 6.52 -14.57
N ALA A 72 22.46 7.77 -14.18
CA ALA A 72 22.56 8.15 -12.77
C ALA A 72 21.78 7.10 -11.98
N ASP A 73 22.46 6.42 -11.06
CA ASP A 73 21.82 5.53 -10.11
C ASP A 73 20.68 6.34 -9.48
N ASP A 74 19.44 5.89 -9.65
CA ASP A 74 18.41 6.22 -8.68
C ASP A 74 18.95 5.60 -7.38
N GLU A 75 19.57 6.41 -6.52
CA GLU A 75 20.09 5.92 -5.25
C GLU A 75 18.91 5.29 -4.50
N GLU A 76 18.97 3.97 -4.26
CA GLU A 76 17.95 3.28 -3.49
C GLU A 76 17.81 3.95 -2.11
N VAL A 77 16.73 4.69 -1.92
CA VAL A 77 16.51 5.43 -0.67
C VAL A 77 16.11 4.44 0.43
N ASN A 78 17.05 4.16 1.32
CA ASN A 78 16.91 3.21 2.41
C ASN A 78 16.76 3.94 3.74
N CYS A 79 15.54 3.93 4.30
CA CYS A 79 15.21 4.72 5.47
C CYS A 79 15.38 3.98 6.78
N ARG A 80 15.73 4.75 7.81
CA ARG A 80 15.78 4.28 9.19
C ARG A 80 14.72 4.99 10.01
N VAL A 81 14.00 4.22 10.82
CA VAL A 81 13.02 4.78 11.77
C VAL A 81 13.47 4.45 13.18
N MET A 82 13.80 5.48 13.93
CA MET A 82 14.06 5.39 15.35
C MET A 82 12.73 5.26 16.10
N ILE A 83 12.57 4.14 16.81
CA ILE A 83 11.40 3.91 17.66
C ILE A 83 11.55 4.63 19.01
N PRO A 84 10.45 5.03 19.67
CA PRO A 84 10.51 5.61 21.01
C PRO A 84 10.82 4.55 22.07
N LYS A 85 11.21 5.00 23.27
CA LYS A 85 11.31 4.11 24.43
C LYS A 85 9.94 3.54 24.79
N ASN A 86 9.93 2.28 25.21
CA ASN A 86 8.70 1.57 25.59
C ASN A 86 7.58 1.74 24.55
N PRO A 87 7.82 1.42 23.26
CA PRO A 87 6.95 1.84 22.15
C PRO A 87 5.55 1.22 22.21
N LEU A 88 5.34 0.18 23.03
CA LEU A 88 4.06 -0.48 23.25
C LEU A 88 3.26 0.08 24.44
N SER A 89 3.76 1.11 25.12
CA SER A 89 3.07 1.81 26.21
C SER A 89 2.26 3.00 25.69
N ALA A 90 1.31 3.52 26.46
CA ALA A 90 0.53 4.70 26.07
C ALA A 90 1.41 5.91 25.72
N ASN A 91 2.43 6.18 26.56
CA ASN A 91 3.39 7.26 26.31
C ASN A 91 4.29 6.94 25.11
N GLY A 92 4.71 5.69 24.94
CA GLY A 92 5.51 5.28 23.79
C GLY A 92 4.77 5.45 22.47
N LEU A 93 3.50 5.03 22.41
CA LEU A 93 2.62 5.23 21.25
C LEU A 93 2.40 6.73 20.95
N ALA A 94 2.32 7.58 21.98
CA ALA A 94 2.18 9.03 21.82
C ALA A 94 3.51 9.76 21.56
N THR A 95 4.65 9.08 21.64
CA THR A 95 5.96 9.67 21.33
C THR A 95 6.24 9.50 19.85
N PRO A 96 6.55 10.58 19.11
CA PRO A 96 6.86 10.47 17.69
C PRO A 96 8.04 9.54 17.41
N HIS A 97 7.89 8.70 16.40
CA HIS A 97 8.99 8.00 15.76
C HIS A 97 9.75 8.98 14.87
N GLN A 98 11.05 8.78 14.69
CA GLN A 98 11.88 9.69 13.91
C GLN A 98 12.46 8.98 12.69
N VAL A 99 12.11 9.44 11.49
CA VAL A 99 12.68 8.96 10.23
C VAL A 99 13.94 9.74 9.87
N PHE A 100 14.95 9.03 9.35
CA PHE A 100 16.21 9.60 8.89
C PHE A 100 16.95 8.67 7.92
N GLY A 101 18.00 9.21 7.30
CA GLY A 101 18.72 8.59 6.19
C GLY A 101 18.86 9.59 5.04
N ASP A 102 19.75 9.30 4.09
CA ASP A 102 19.88 10.12 2.89
C ASP A 102 18.60 9.96 2.04
N GLY A 103 17.96 11.07 1.66
CA GLY A 103 16.67 11.07 0.96
C GLY A 103 15.43 10.75 1.82
N CYS A 104 15.61 10.46 3.11
CA CYS A 104 14.51 10.07 3.99
C CYS A 104 13.86 11.28 4.67
N LYS A 105 12.83 11.79 4.01
CA LYS A 105 12.02 12.94 4.46
C LYS A 105 10.54 12.61 4.42
N MET A 106 9.80 13.01 5.45
CA MET A 106 8.34 12.87 5.49
C MET A 106 7.63 13.63 4.36
N SER A 107 8.26 14.65 3.78
CA SER A 107 7.73 15.41 2.64
C SER A 107 7.93 14.76 1.27
N GLU A 108 8.78 13.74 1.18
CA GLU A 108 9.19 13.11 -0.09
C GLU A 108 8.83 11.62 -0.10
N LEU A 109 9.48 10.85 0.78
CA LEU A 109 9.32 9.40 0.91
C LEU A 109 8.91 9.05 2.35
N PRO A 110 7.64 9.30 2.73
CA PRO A 110 7.19 9.18 4.11
C PRO A 110 7.22 7.73 4.60
N SER A 111 7.48 7.59 5.90
CA SER A 111 7.34 6.35 6.66
C SER A 111 6.15 6.42 7.61
N PHE A 112 5.57 5.28 7.95
CA PHE A 112 4.30 5.19 8.64
C PHE A 112 4.33 4.13 9.73
N VAL A 113 3.54 4.35 10.78
CA VAL A 113 3.30 3.37 11.85
C VAL A 113 1.80 3.22 12.07
N GLU A 114 1.37 1.97 12.17
CA GLU A 114 0.01 1.60 12.54
C GLU A 114 0.04 0.56 13.63
N CYS A 115 -0.70 0.79 14.71
CA CYS A 115 -0.85 -0.15 15.80
C CYS A 115 -2.31 -0.58 15.93
N THR A 116 -2.49 -1.85 16.27
CA THR A 116 -3.79 -2.40 16.67
C THR A 116 -3.66 -2.94 18.08
N ILE A 117 -4.65 -2.63 18.90
CA ILE A 117 -4.71 -2.99 20.31
C ILE A 117 -5.81 -4.02 20.48
N PHE A 118 -5.50 -5.10 21.18
CA PHE A 118 -6.46 -6.15 21.52
C PHE A 118 -6.61 -6.26 23.02
N ASN A 119 -7.83 -6.03 23.52
CA ASN A 119 -8.12 -6.21 24.93
C ASN A 119 -8.46 -7.69 25.22
N THR A 120 -7.61 -8.37 25.97
CA THR A 120 -7.78 -9.81 26.27
C THR A 120 -8.92 -10.13 27.23
N LYS A 121 -9.57 -9.12 27.82
CA LYS A 121 -10.71 -9.28 28.74
C LYS A 121 -12.06 -8.99 28.07
N SER A 122 -12.18 -7.89 27.31
CA SER A 122 -13.41 -7.54 26.57
C SER A 122 -13.45 -8.16 25.17
N PHE A 123 -12.31 -8.62 24.64
CA PHE A 123 -12.12 -9.12 23.28
C PHE A 123 -12.37 -8.06 22.20
N GLU A 124 -12.27 -6.79 22.57
CA GLU A 124 -12.39 -5.65 21.66
C GLU A 124 -11.05 -5.33 21.00
N LEU A 125 -11.15 -4.82 19.77
CA LEU A 125 -10.03 -4.32 19.00
C LEU A 125 -10.16 -2.79 18.93
N SER A 126 -9.03 -2.10 18.84
CA SER A 126 -8.94 -0.67 18.54
C SER A 126 -7.68 -0.38 17.74
N VAL A 127 -7.65 0.76 17.05
CA VAL A 127 -6.55 1.18 16.18
C VAL A 127 -5.92 2.44 16.73
N TYR A 128 -4.63 2.61 16.52
CA TYR A 128 -3.90 3.83 16.81
C TYR A 128 -2.78 4.00 15.78
N ASN A 129 -2.63 5.17 15.18
CA ASN A 129 -1.54 5.52 14.28
C ASN A 129 -0.51 6.40 15.03
N PRO A 130 0.60 5.84 15.57
CA PRO A 130 1.70 6.66 16.08
C PRO A 130 2.22 7.61 15.01
N LEU A 131 2.68 8.79 15.41
CA LEU A 131 3.21 9.78 14.49
C LEU A 131 4.66 9.46 14.09
N VAL A 132 5.00 9.69 12.83
CA VAL A 132 6.39 9.75 12.34
C VAL A 132 6.71 11.20 11.97
N ILE A 133 7.88 11.67 12.40
CA ILE A 133 8.45 12.99 12.10
C ILE A 133 9.87 12.83 11.54
N ASP A 134 10.40 13.86 10.89
CA ASP A 134 11.83 13.91 10.54
C ASP A 134 12.70 13.97 11.81
N LYS A 135 13.84 13.27 11.83
CA LYS A 135 14.76 13.27 12.98
C LYS A 135 15.19 14.68 13.39
N GLY A 136 15.07 14.96 14.69
CA GLY A 136 15.43 16.26 15.29
C GLY A 136 14.39 17.37 15.08
N THR A 137 13.21 17.06 14.54
CA THR A 137 12.10 18.02 14.43
C THR A 137 11.06 17.83 15.54
N GLU A 138 10.08 18.73 15.59
CA GLU A 138 8.92 18.64 16.48
C GLU A 138 7.65 18.40 15.66
N PRO A 139 6.65 17.69 16.19
CA PRO A 139 5.39 17.50 15.49
C PRO A 139 4.60 18.81 15.41
N ALA A 140 3.82 19.00 14.35
CA ALA A 140 2.98 20.20 14.19
C ALA A 140 1.87 20.31 15.27
N ALA A 141 1.46 19.17 15.84
CA ALA A 141 0.61 19.10 17.01
C ALA A 141 1.02 17.91 17.88
N SER A 142 0.91 18.04 19.20
CA SER A 142 1.18 16.94 20.13
C SER A 142 0.31 15.72 19.78
N PRO A 143 0.89 14.51 19.67
CA PRO A 143 0.10 13.31 19.44
C PRO A 143 -0.90 13.06 20.56
N VAL A 144 -2.04 12.47 20.20
CA VAL A 144 -3.08 12.05 21.14
C VAL A 144 -2.53 10.89 21.97
N VAL A 145 -2.61 10.99 23.31
CA VAL A 145 -2.19 9.90 24.20
C VAL A 145 -3.31 8.87 24.30
N PRO A 146 -3.12 7.62 23.83
CA PRO A 146 -4.17 6.61 23.92
C PRO A 146 -4.31 6.09 25.36
N HIS A 147 -5.53 5.72 25.74
CA HIS A 147 -5.77 5.01 26.99
C HIS A 147 -5.55 3.51 26.80
N LEU A 148 -4.53 2.95 27.47
CA LEU A 148 -4.27 1.51 27.51
C LEU A 148 -4.53 0.94 28.90
N GLY A 149 -5.23 -0.20 28.96
CA GLY A 149 -5.45 -1.00 30.14
C GLY A 149 -4.44 -2.14 30.31
N LYS A 150 -4.45 -2.76 31.49
CA LYS A 150 -3.55 -3.89 31.82
C LYS A 150 -3.75 -5.15 30.97
N CYS A 151 -4.91 -5.27 30.32
CA CYS A 151 -5.26 -6.42 29.49
C CYS A 151 -5.04 -6.17 27.99
N ASP A 152 -4.51 -5.01 27.63
CA ASP A 152 -4.28 -4.61 26.25
C ASP A 152 -2.96 -5.19 25.74
N VAL A 153 -3.03 -5.82 24.57
CA VAL A 153 -1.88 -6.30 23.82
C VAL A 153 -1.78 -5.45 22.57
N VAL A 154 -0.67 -4.74 22.41
CA VAL A 154 -0.41 -3.85 21.27
C VAL A 154 0.46 -4.58 20.25
N GLY A 155 0.03 -4.63 19.00
CA GLY A 155 0.90 -4.94 17.85
C GLY A 155 1.06 -3.69 17.00
N CYS A 156 2.25 -3.46 16.45
CA CYS A 156 2.53 -2.33 15.57
C CYS A 156 3.21 -2.80 14.28
N TRP A 157 2.85 -2.18 13.17
CA TRP A 157 3.34 -2.43 11.82
C TRP A 157 3.84 -1.11 11.24
N PHE A 158 4.84 -1.23 10.38
CA PHE A 158 5.57 -0.11 9.79
C PHE A 158 5.56 -0.29 8.29
N GLY A 159 5.35 0.83 7.59
CA GLY A 159 5.42 0.92 6.14
C GLY A 159 6.25 2.13 5.73
N THR A 160 6.77 2.14 4.50
CA THR A 160 7.42 3.31 3.93
C THR A 160 7.12 3.42 2.44
N ASN A 161 7.12 4.64 1.91
CA ASN A 161 7.08 4.87 0.47
C ASN A 161 8.50 4.92 -0.14
N ALA A 162 9.55 4.77 0.67
CA ALA A 162 10.94 4.60 0.23
C ALA A 162 11.22 3.16 -0.25
N ASN A 163 12.46 2.85 -0.67
CA ASN A 163 12.83 1.49 -1.06
C ASN A 163 12.79 0.51 0.13
N SER A 164 13.24 0.97 1.30
CA SER A 164 13.20 0.14 2.49
C SER A 164 13.08 0.93 3.79
N ILE A 165 12.69 0.23 4.85
CA ILE A 165 12.67 0.71 6.22
C ILE A 165 13.43 -0.24 7.14
N THR A 166 14.27 0.33 8.00
CA THR A 166 14.91 -0.39 9.10
C THR A 166 14.59 0.29 10.42
N LEU A 167 13.95 -0.44 11.34
CA LEU A 167 13.71 0.05 12.69
C LEU A 167 15.01 0.02 13.49
N VAL A 168 15.27 1.08 14.24
CA VAL A 168 16.46 1.21 15.09
C VAL A 168 16.09 1.66 16.50
N ASN A 169 16.93 1.28 17.46
CA ASN A 169 16.83 1.74 18.84
C ASN A 169 16.96 3.27 18.93
N PRO A 170 16.32 3.91 19.93
CA PRO A 170 16.62 5.29 20.29
C PRO A 170 18.05 5.39 20.81
N ASP A 171 18.63 6.59 20.64
CA ASP A 171 20.05 6.87 20.95
C ASP A 171 20.41 6.58 22.43
N ASP A 172 19.42 6.52 23.32
CA ASP A 172 19.56 6.35 24.76
C ASP A 172 18.81 5.10 25.35
N ASP A 173 18.47 4.11 24.51
CA ASP A 173 18.04 2.77 24.93
C ASP A 173 18.35 1.72 23.84
N ASP A 174 19.45 0.98 24.01
CA ASP A 174 19.94 -0.04 23.08
C ASP A 174 19.10 -1.34 23.04
N LYS A 175 18.00 -1.40 23.80
CA LYS A 175 17.13 -2.58 23.90
C LYS A 175 15.68 -2.29 23.58
N ALA A 176 15.33 -1.11 23.08
CA ALA A 176 13.95 -0.76 22.79
C ALA A 176 13.30 -1.72 21.77
N LEU A 177 14.03 -2.08 20.70
CA LEU A 177 13.55 -3.03 19.68
C LEU A 177 13.30 -4.43 20.29
N GLU A 178 14.26 -4.91 21.09
CA GLU A 178 14.17 -6.22 21.75
C GLU A 178 12.97 -6.27 22.70
N LYS A 179 12.84 -5.26 23.59
CA LYS A 179 11.72 -5.14 24.55
C LYS A 179 10.36 -5.10 23.87
N ALA A 180 10.31 -4.58 22.65
CA ALA A 180 9.09 -4.47 21.86
C ALA A 180 8.88 -5.62 20.87
N ASN A 181 9.73 -6.65 20.88
CA ASN A 181 9.70 -7.77 19.95
C ASN A 181 9.64 -7.30 18.49
N CYS A 182 10.48 -6.32 18.14
CA CYS A 182 10.56 -5.79 16.78
C CYS A 182 11.31 -6.74 15.84
N VAL A 183 10.81 -6.82 14.60
CA VAL A 183 11.33 -7.68 13.53
C VAL A 183 11.46 -6.84 12.27
N ASN A 184 12.70 -6.57 11.86
CA ASN A 184 13.02 -5.94 10.58
C ASN A 184 13.08 -6.94 9.42
N GLY A 185 13.33 -8.22 9.71
CA GLY A 185 13.59 -9.25 8.71
C GLY A 185 14.27 -10.47 9.31
N LEU A 186 15.00 -11.22 8.48
CA LEU A 186 15.75 -12.40 8.90
C LEU A 186 17.26 -12.13 8.84
N GLY A 187 17.89 -12.00 10.01
CA GLY A 187 19.31 -11.60 10.10
C GLY A 187 19.49 -10.21 9.50
N ASP A 188 20.47 -10.05 8.62
CA ASP A 188 20.74 -8.79 7.92
C ASP A 188 19.81 -8.56 6.71
N SER A 189 18.96 -9.53 6.37
CA SER A 189 18.01 -9.42 5.27
C SER A 189 16.67 -8.87 5.74
N ILE A 190 16.50 -7.56 5.65
CA ILE A 190 15.26 -6.85 6.01
C ILE A 190 14.10 -7.22 5.10
N PHE A 191 12.87 -6.94 5.52
CA PHE A 191 11.68 -7.17 4.71
C PHE A 191 11.46 -6.13 3.62
N GLY A 192 12.35 -5.16 3.38
CA GLY A 192 12.12 -4.09 2.41
C GLY A 192 11.31 -2.95 3.03
N GLN A 193 10.13 -2.66 2.50
CA GLN A 193 9.27 -1.55 2.93
C GLN A 193 8.50 -1.79 4.24
N PHE A 194 8.62 -2.99 4.83
CA PHE A 194 7.82 -3.46 5.96
C PHE A 194 8.66 -3.72 7.21
N ALA A 195 8.11 -3.44 8.39
CA ALA A 195 8.60 -3.99 9.66
C ALA A 195 7.45 -4.13 10.67
N ALA A 196 7.68 -4.86 11.76
CA ALA A 196 6.66 -5.02 12.80
C ALA A 196 7.25 -5.08 14.20
N CYS A 197 6.50 -4.66 15.21
CA CYS A 197 6.80 -4.86 16.62
C CYS A 197 5.63 -5.55 17.32
N ASN A 198 5.94 -6.64 18.03
CA ASN A 198 4.99 -7.42 18.83
C ASN A 198 3.80 -8.05 18.07
N ALA A 199 3.82 -8.04 16.72
CA ALA A 199 2.75 -8.55 15.88
C ALA A 199 2.41 -10.03 16.16
N GLN A 200 3.43 -10.88 16.32
CA GLN A 200 3.21 -12.30 16.60
C GLN A 200 2.55 -12.55 17.97
N VAL A 201 2.92 -11.78 18.99
CA VAL A 201 2.32 -11.85 20.33
C VAL A 201 0.87 -11.36 20.29
N PHE A 202 0.63 -10.25 19.59
CA PHE A 202 -0.72 -9.72 19.33
C PHE A 202 -1.61 -10.79 18.66
N PHE A 203 -1.17 -11.35 17.54
CA PHE A 203 -1.97 -12.35 16.82
C PHE A 203 -2.12 -13.67 17.58
N ALA A 204 -1.16 -14.05 18.42
CA ALA A 204 -1.31 -15.18 19.32
C ALA A 204 -2.43 -14.93 20.34
N ALA A 205 -2.54 -13.72 20.90
CA ALA A 205 -3.62 -13.34 21.81
C ALA A 205 -4.99 -13.36 21.11
N VAL A 206 -5.09 -12.79 19.91
CA VAL A 206 -6.30 -12.83 19.07
C VAL A 206 -6.70 -14.28 18.76
N LYS A 207 -5.75 -15.12 18.32
CA LYS A 207 -5.99 -16.54 18.04
C LYS A 207 -6.48 -17.29 19.28
N LYS A 208 -5.91 -17.00 20.46
CA LYS A 208 -6.32 -17.61 21.74
C LYS A 208 -7.75 -17.26 22.11
N ALA A 209 -8.19 -16.03 21.84
CA ALA A 209 -9.57 -15.61 22.06
C ALA A 209 -10.55 -16.25 21.06
N GLY A 210 -10.10 -16.58 19.85
CA GLY A 210 -10.86 -17.36 18.87
C GLY A 210 -12.22 -16.73 18.57
N ARG A 211 -13.31 -17.49 18.77
CA ARG A 211 -14.68 -17.04 18.47
C ARG A 211 -15.16 -15.83 19.29
N HIS A 212 -14.45 -15.47 20.36
CA HIS A 212 -14.80 -14.30 21.17
C HIS A 212 -14.44 -12.98 20.49
N VAL A 213 -13.49 -13.00 19.54
CA VAL A 213 -13.17 -11.82 18.73
C VAL A 213 -14.31 -11.57 17.75
N LYS A 214 -14.99 -10.43 17.91
CA LYS A 214 -16.06 -10.01 17.01
C LYS A 214 -15.45 -9.53 15.70
N VAL A 215 -15.78 -10.23 14.63
CA VAL A 215 -15.33 -9.89 13.28
C VAL A 215 -16.58 -9.88 12.41
N PRO A 216 -16.93 -8.75 11.77
CA PRO A 216 -18.12 -8.64 10.93
C PRO A 216 -17.98 -9.54 9.70
N PRO A 217 -19.07 -10.18 9.24
CA PRO A 217 -19.06 -10.98 8.01
C PRO A 217 -18.76 -10.09 6.80
N LEU A 218 -18.28 -10.72 5.73
CA LEU A 218 -18.13 -10.05 4.44
C LEU A 218 -19.51 -9.79 3.82
N GLY A 219 -19.66 -8.63 3.18
CA GLY A 219 -20.84 -8.31 2.40
C GLY A 219 -20.83 -8.93 1.00
N THR A 220 -21.79 -8.52 0.18
CA THR A 220 -21.82 -8.81 -1.25
C THR A 220 -21.58 -7.52 -2.02
N GLY A 221 -20.60 -7.53 -2.92
CA GLY A 221 -20.26 -6.39 -3.76
C GLY A 221 -21.29 -6.16 -4.86
N ARG A 222 -21.21 -4.99 -5.50
CA ARG A 222 -22.02 -4.61 -6.66
C ARG A 222 -21.84 -5.53 -7.87
N ASN A 223 -20.73 -6.25 -7.92
CA ASN A 223 -20.42 -7.28 -8.91
C ASN A 223 -21.09 -8.63 -8.60
N GLY A 224 -21.86 -8.74 -7.51
CA GLY A 224 -22.54 -9.97 -7.09
C GLY A 224 -21.63 -10.99 -6.38
N LYS A 225 -20.33 -10.69 -6.22
CA LYS A 225 -19.38 -11.54 -5.50
C LYS A 225 -19.34 -11.20 -4.01
N THR A 226 -18.76 -12.10 -3.22
CA THR A 226 -18.41 -11.77 -1.83
C THR A 226 -17.39 -10.62 -1.83
N CYS A 227 -17.56 -9.66 -0.93
CA CYS A 227 -16.60 -8.55 -0.79
C CYS A 227 -15.19 -9.07 -0.53
N TYR A 228 -14.21 -8.53 -1.25
CA TYR A 228 -12.83 -9.01 -1.19
C TYR A 228 -12.16 -8.76 0.17
N THR A 229 -11.15 -9.58 0.45
CA THR A 229 -10.25 -9.47 1.60
C THR A 229 -8.81 -9.31 1.12
N THR A 230 -7.87 -8.99 2.03
CA THR A 230 -6.42 -8.95 1.75
C THR A 230 -5.81 -10.29 1.38
N ARG A 231 -6.62 -11.36 1.31
CA ARG A 231 -6.17 -12.68 0.87
C ARG A 231 -6.98 -13.19 -0.33
N SER A 232 -7.72 -12.31 -0.99
CA SER A 232 -8.37 -12.60 -2.27
C SER A 232 -7.36 -12.47 -3.40
N PHE A 233 -7.38 -13.39 -4.37
CA PHE A 233 -6.61 -13.19 -5.60
C PHE A 233 -7.17 -12.03 -6.44
N GLU A 234 -8.40 -11.57 -6.20
CA GLU A 234 -9.00 -10.43 -6.88
C GLU A 234 -8.45 -9.06 -6.42
N VAL A 235 -7.59 -9.05 -5.39
CA VAL A 235 -6.85 -7.88 -4.93
C VAL A 235 -5.40 -8.04 -5.39
N VAL A 236 -4.86 -7.02 -6.04
CA VAL A 236 -3.46 -6.97 -6.45
C VAL A 236 -2.94 -5.53 -6.34
N ASP A 237 -2.16 -5.26 -5.31
CA ASP A 237 -1.05 -4.32 -5.35
C ASP A 237 0.23 -5.11 -5.65
N GLN A 238 1.32 -4.42 -5.97
CA GLN A 238 2.56 -5.00 -6.48
C GLN A 238 3.08 -6.19 -5.64
N ASP A 239 2.88 -6.14 -4.32
CA ASP A 239 3.28 -7.17 -3.34
C ASP A 239 2.11 -7.51 -2.41
N GLN A 240 2.01 -8.78 -1.99
CA GLN A 240 0.83 -9.27 -1.26
C GLN A 240 0.92 -8.99 0.25
N SER A 241 -0.16 -8.48 0.84
CA SER A 241 -0.28 -8.17 2.28
C SER A 241 0.81 -7.22 2.76
N ASP A 242 1.03 -6.16 1.98
CA ASP A 242 2.07 -5.19 2.18
C ASP A 242 1.63 -3.92 2.93
N ASN A 243 2.35 -3.61 4.01
CA ASN A 243 2.35 -2.37 4.80
C ASN A 243 1.03 -1.91 5.45
N VAL A 244 0.79 -0.60 5.59
CA VAL A 244 -0.17 -0.04 6.57
C VAL A 244 -1.14 0.94 5.93
N ILE A 245 -2.25 1.25 6.61
CA ILE A 245 -3.30 2.19 6.16
C ILE A 245 -3.13 3.57 6.82
N ALA A 246 -2.09 3.74 7.64
CA ALA A 246 -1.85 4.98 8.37
C ALA A 246 -1.69 6.18 7.42
N SER A 247 -2.19 7.33 7.88
CA SER A 247 -2.04 8.61 7.20
C SER A 247 -1.69 9.72 8.18
N TYR A 248 -0.98 10.73 7.68
CA TYR A 248 -0.60 11.93 8.43
C TYR A 248 -0.96 13.18 7.65
N LEU A 249 -1.05 14.31 8.35
CA LEU A 249 -1.08 15.63 7.72
C LEU A 249 0.36 16.11 7.56
N LEU A 250 0.73 16.47 6.33
CA LEU A 250 1.96 17.16 5.98
C LEU A 250 1.66 18.65 5.80
N LEU A 251 2.29 19.50 6.59
CA LEU A 251 2.11 20.95 6.53
C LEU A 251 3.09 21.57 5.51
N PRO A 252 2.83 22.80 5.01
CA PRO A 252 3.73 23.48 4.09
C PRO A 252 5.15 23.73 4.61
N ASN A 253 5.34 23.67 5.93
CA ASN A 253 6.66 23.77 6.58
C ASN A 253 7.33 22.40 6.82
N ASN A 254 6.83 21.35 6.17
CA ASN A 254 7.28 19.95 6.25
C ASN A 254 7.14 19.29 7.63
N GLN A 255 6.45 19.91 8.59
CA GLN A 255 6.08 19.22 9.83
C GLN A 255 4.91 18.28 9.58
N THR A 256 4.85 17.19 10.35
CA THR A 256 3.74 16.25 10.31
C THR A 256 2.87 16.33 11.57
N ALA A 257 1.60 15.97 11.43
CA ALA A 257 0.66 15.76 12.53
C ALA A 257 -0.20 14.52 12.28
N GLN A 258 -0.77 13.94 13.35
CA GLN A 258 -1.78 12.88 13.21
C GLN A 258 -3.00 13.40 12.44
N ALA A 259 -3.54 12.59 11.53
CA ALA A 259 -4.69 12.93 10.69
C ALA A 259 -6.06 12.83 11.42
N THR A 260 -6.20 13.54 12.54
CA THR A 260 -7.43 13.61 13.35
C THR A 260 -8.40 14.66 12.82
N LYS A 261 -9.69 14.59 13.19
CA LYS A 261 -10.66 15.65 12.84
C LYS A 261 -10.22 17.02 13.36
N THR A 262 -9.69 17.05 14.59
CA THR A 262 -9.18 18.28 15.21
C THR A 262 -8.01 18.86 14.44
N ASN A 263 -7.03 18.04 14.06
CA ASN A 263 -5.85 18.51 13.32
C ASN A 263 -6.21 18.91 11.88
N LYS A 264 -7.13 18.19 11.22
CA LYS A 264 -7.64 18.57 9.89
C LYS A 264 -8.36 19.93 9.90
N ALA A 265 -9.14 20.20 10.96
CA ALA A 265 -9.77 21.51 11.12
C ALA A 265 -8.76 22.63 11.43
N ARG A 266 -7.66 22.31 12.13
CA ARG A 266 -6.60 23.25 12.50
C ARG A 266 -5.64 23.57 11.35
N PHE A 267 -5.31 22.58 10.51
CA PHE A 267 -4.32 22.67 9.43
C PHE A 267 -4.99 22.48 8.07
N ASN A 268 -5.79 23.46 7.66
CA ASN A 268 -6.61 23.38 6.44
C ASN A 268 -5.81 23.46 5.13
N ASP A 269 -4.55 23.86 5.19
CA ASP A 269 -3.57 23.92 4.10
C ASP A 269 -2.65 22.68 4.04
N SER A 270 -2.83 21.72 4.96
CA SER A 270 -2.08 20.48 4.97
C SER A 270 -2.53 19.51 3.88
N VAL A 271 -1.60 18.66 3.45
CA VAL A 271 -1.86 17.54 2.55
C VAL A 271 -1.89 16.26 3.39
N GLU A 272 -2.90 15.42 3.19
CA GLU A 272 -2.92 14.10 3.80
C GLU A 272 -2.02 13.15 3.00
N ILE A 273 -0.93 12.70 3.62
CA ILE A 273 -0.01 11.71 3.06
C ILE A 273 -0.35 10.33 3.60
N SER A 274 -0.21 9.31 2.75
CA SER A 274 -0.53 7.92 3.08
C SER A 274 0.47 6.95 2.46
N ASN A 275 0.49 5.74 3.00
CA ASN A 275 1.33 4.67 2.50
C ASN A 275 0.68 3.97 1.31
N GLY A 276 1.46 3.71 0.24
CA GLY A 276 1.00 2.78 -0.80
C GLY A 276 1.00 1.36 -0.25
N SER A 277 -0.18 0.75 -0.08
CA SER A 277 -0.35 -0.60 0.47
C SER A 277 -1.54 -1.30 -0.16
N ASP A 278 -1.49 -2.63 -0.17
CA ASP A 278 -2.60 -3.54 -0.49
C ASP A 278 -3.82 -3.23 0.39
N GLU A 279 -3.58 -2.99 1.68
CA GLU A 279 -4.58 -2.70 2.68
C GLU A 279 -5.27 -1.36 2.41
N LEU A 280 -4.51 -0.33 2.00
CA LEU A 280 -5.05 0.95 1.56
C LEU A 280 -5.81 0.79 0.23
N LEU A 281 -5.26 0.03 -0.73
CA LEU A 281 -5.91 -0.27 -2.00
C LEU A 281 -7.29 -0.91 -1.78
N LEU A 282 -7.35 -1.92 -0.90
CA LEU A 282 -8.59 -2.62 -0.58
C LEU A 282 -9.61 -1.67 0.05
N ASP A 283 -9.21 -0.92 1.08
CA ASP A 283 -10.16 -0.13 1.88
C ASP A 283 -10.57 1.17 1.21
N LYS A 284 -9.64 1.90 0.58
CA LYS A 284 -9.93 3.23 0.03
C LYS A 284 -10.38 3.21 -1.43
N PHE A 285 -10.16 2.11 -2.15
CA PHE A 285 -10.44 2.05 -3.59
C PHE A 285 -11.34 0.88 -3.99
N LEU A 286 -10.91 -0.37 -3.79
CA LEU A 286 -11.68 -1.54 -4.25
C LEU A 286 -13.02 -1.67 -3.54
N ARG A 287 -13.03 -1.65 -2.21
CA ARG A 287 -14.28 -1.77 -1.42
C ARG A 287 -15.27 -0.66 -1.76
N PRO A 288 -14.91 0.63 -1.76
CA PRO A 288 -15.80 1.71 -2.19
C PRO A 288 -16.32 1.56 -3.62
N ALA A 289 -15.46 1.19 -4.59
CA ALA A 289 -15.88 0.97 -5.97
C ALA A 289 -16.96 -0.11 -6.08
N LEU A 290 -16.80 -1.19 -5.29
CA LEU A 290 -17.71 -2.33 -5.23
C LEU A 290 -18.86 -2.17 -4.24
N GLY A 291 -18.95 -1.05 -3.52
CA GLY A 291 -19.99 -0.84 -2.49
C GLY A 291 -19.88 -1.77 -1.27
N CYS A 292 -18.67 -2.22 -0.97
CA CYS A 292 -18.34 -3.06 0.18
C CYS A 292 -17.93 -2.23 1.40
N GLU A 293 -18.25 -2.73 2.59
CA GLU A 293 -17.85 -2.11 3.85
C GLU A 293 -16.46 -2.56 4.30
N GLN A 294 -15.77 -1.66 5.02
CA GLN A 294 -14.49 -1.95 5.67
C GLN A 294 -14.74 -2.63 7.02
N ILE A 295 -13.80 -3.48 7.45
CA ILE A 295 -13.71 -3.82 8.87
C ILE A 295 -13.12 -2.63 9.62
N VAL A 296 -13.80 -2.16 10.66
CA VAL A 296 -13.34 -1.00 11.44
C VAL A 296 -13.42 -1.28 12.93
N ALA A 297 -12.54 -0.63 13.68
CA ALA A 297 -12.55 -0.57 15.13
C ALA A 297 -12.47 0.88 15.60
N ASP A 298 -12.60 1.11 16.91
CA ASP A 298 -12.46 2.46 17.46
C ASP A 298 -11.04 2.99 17.22
N ASP A 299 -10.96 4.23 16.72
CA ASP A 299 -9.69 4.92 16.46
C ASP A 299 -9.28 5.70 17.73
N LEU A 300 -8.24 5.24 18.41
CA LEU A 300 -7.68 5.90 19.58
C LEU A 300 -6.83 7.11 19.21
N THR A 301 -6.43 7.26 17.95
CA THR A 301 -5.76 8.47 17.43
C THR A 301 -6.77 9.61 17.23
N ASP A 302 -8.01 9.30 16.85
CA ASP A 302 -9.10 10.27 16.70
C ASP A 302 -10.34 9.83 17.51
N PRO A 303 -10.36 10.04 18.85
CA PRO A 303 -11.42 9.52 19.71
C PRO A 303 -12.84 9.85 19.22
N GLY A 304 -13.68 8.82 19.15
CA GLY A 304 -15.04 8.91 18.60
C GLY A 304 -15.14 8.65 17.09
N SER A 305 -14.02 8.44 16.41
CA SER A 305 -13.95 7.94 15.04
C SER A 305 -13.69 6.44 15.01
N LYS A 306 -13.90 5.83 13.83
CA LYS A 306 -13.57 4.44 13.55
C LYS A 306 -12.62 4.37 12.36
N LYS A 307 -11.72 3.39 12.37
CA LYS A 307 -10.75 3.15 11.29
C LYS A 307 -10.44 1.67 11.18
N SER A 308 -10.00 1.28 9.99
CA SER A 308 -9.43 -0.03 9.70
C SER A 308 -7.92 -0.06 10.01
N SER A 309 -7.31 -1.24 9.89
CA SER A 309 -5.87 -1.46 10.01
C SER A 309 -5.48 -2.76 9.30
N LEU A 310 -4.20 -2.96 8.98
CA LEU A 310 -3.67 -4.22 8.47
C LEU A 310 -4.14 -5.38 9.34
N ALA A 311 -3.99 -5.26 10.66
CA ALA A 311 -4.32 -6.35 11.56
C ALA A 311 -5.82 -6.68 11.55
N LEU A 312 -6.69 -5.68 11.43
CA LEU A 312 -8.13 -5.90 11.29
C LEU A 312 -8.45 -6.62 9.98
N GLN A 313 -7.86 -6.17 8.87
CA GLN A 313 -8.06 -6.80 7.56
C GLN A 313 -7.58 -8.26 7.57
N GLU A 314 -6.40 -8.54 8.11
CA GLU A 314 -5.86 -9.90 8.22
C GLU A 314 -6.67 -10.82 9.15
N ILE A 315 -7.23 -10.27 10.23
CA ILE A 315 -8.17 -11.00 11.10
C ILE A 315 -9.45 -11.35 10.34
N GLN A 316 -9.99 -10.43 9.54
CA GLN A 316 -11.18 -10.67 8.72
C GLN A 316 -10.89 -11.71 7.62
N ALA A 317 -9.79 -11.53 6.89
CA ALA A 317 -9.36 -12.42 5.83
C ALA A 317 -9.13 -13.84 6.35
N ARG A 318 -8.45 -14.00 7.50
CA ARG A 318 -8.26 -15.32 8.13
C ARG A 318 -9.58 -16.01 8.46
N LYS A 319 -10.62 -15.25 8.81
CA LYS A 319 -11.91 -15.82 9.23
C LYS A 319 -12.82 -16.15 8.05
N TYR A 320 -12.78 -15.36 6.98
CA TYR A 320 -13.80 -15.40 5.93
C TYR A 320 -13.29 -15.65 4.52
N GLN A 321 -11.99 -15.51 4.24
CA GLN A 321 -11.47 -15.83 2.91
C GLN A 321 -11.60 -17.33 2.64
N ASN A 322 -12.24 -17.67 1.53
CA ASN A 322 -12.35 -19.03 1.03
C ASN A 322 -11.24 -19.32 0.01
N ASN A 323 -11.04 -20.61 -0.30
CA ASN A 323 -10.12 -20.98 -1.37
C ASN A 323 -10.58 -20.43 -2.73
N PRO A 324 -9.66 -19.98 -3.60
CA PRO A 324 -8.21 -19.91 -3.37
C PRO A 324 -7.81 -18.73 -2.46
N ILE A 325 -6.78 -18.93 -1.62
CA ILE A 325 -6.31 -17.94 -0.65
C ILE A 325 -4.95 -17.40 -1.10
N ALA A 326 -4.87 -16.11 -1.38
CA ALA A 326 -3.63 -15.41 -1.68
C ALA A 326 -2.85 -15.18 -0.36
N LEU A 327 -1.77 -15.93 -0.19
CA LEU A 327 -0.82 -15.77 0.92
C LEU A 327 0.54 -15.36 0.35
N VAL A 328 1.28 -14.52 1.08
CA VAL A 328 2.57 -13.93 0.64
C VAL A 328 3.42 -14.95 -0.12
N PRO A 329 3.61 -14.81 -1.44
CA PRO A 329 4.31 -15.79 -2.26
C PRO A 329 5.80 -15.85 -1.93
N SER A 330 6.48 -16.95 -2.23
CA SER A 330 7.90 -17.08 -1.88
C SER A 330 8.86 -16.37 -2.83
N PHE A 331 8.37 -15.88 -3.97
CA PHE A 331 9.11 -14.96 -4.86
C PHE A 331 8.85 -13.49 -4.52
N ASP A 332 7.98 -13.19 -3.54
CA ASP A 332 7.78 -11.83 -3.08
C ASP A 332 9.15 -11.22 -2.66
N PRO A 333 9.57 -10.07 -3.21
CA PRO A 333 10.86 -9.46 -2.95
C PRO A 333 11.13 -9.28 -1.45
N MET A 334 10.08 -9.00 -0.67
CA MET A 334 10.10 -8.77 0.77
C MET A 334 10.52 -10.03 1.53
N VAL A 335 10.41 -11.23 0.93
CA VAL A 335 10.73 -12.52 1.57
C VAL A 335 11.83 -13.32 0.89
N THR A 336 12.46 -12.78 -0.14
CA THR A 336 13.70 -13.33 -0.71
C THR A 336 14.94 -12.85 0.04
N ILE A 337 16.05 -13.55 -0.10
CA ILE A 337 17.39 -13.12 0.38
C ILE A 337 18.26 -13.03 -0.86
N ASP A 338 18.62 -11.81 -1.26
CA ASP A 338 19.41 -11.54 -2.47
C ASP A 338 18.81 -12.23 -3.72
N GLY A 339 17.47 -12.17 -3.85
CA GLY A 339 16.71 -12.83 -4.92
C GLY A 339 16.53 -14.35 -4.76
N ALA A 340 17.13 -14.98 -3.75
CA ALA A 340 16.97 -16.40 -3.47
C ALA A 340 15.77 -16.69 -2.56
N LEU A 341 15.06 -17.80 -2.85
CA LEU A 341 13.91 -18.26 -2.07
C LEU A 341 14.30 -18.60 -0.62
N SER A 342 13.60 -18.03 0.37
CA SER A 342 13.80 -18.36 1.79
C SER A 342 12.48 -18.69 2.49
N ARG A 343 12.27 -19.97 2.80
CA ARG A 343 11.10 -20.41 3.57
C ARG A 343 11.06 -19.77 4.96
N GLN A 344 12.22 -19.61 5.58
CA GLN A 344 12.31 -19.04 6.92
C GLN A 344 11.90 -17.57 6.91
N LYS A 345 12.40 -16.78 5.95
CA LYS A 345 12.05 -15.36 5.83
C LYS A 345 10.58 -15.19 5.46
N MET A 346 10.06 -15.96 4.51
CA MET A 346 8.63 -15.95 4.17
C MET A 346 7.73 -16.32 5.37
N ASN A 347 8.05 -17.40 6.09
CA ASN A 347 7.27 -17.79 7.27
C ASN A 347 7.38 -16.76 8.41
N LEU A 348 8.49 -16.05 8.52
CA LEU A 348 8.65 -14.95 9.47
C LEU A 348 7.78 -13.75 9.09
N TYR A 349 7.76 -13.35 7.82
CA TYR A 349 6.87 -12.31 7.32
C TYR A 349 5.41 -12.68 7.57
N ARG A 350 4.98 -13.87 7.10
CA ARG A 350 3.61 -14.40 7.28
C ARG A 350 3.16 -14.43 8.73
N ALA A 351 4.06 -14.76 9.67
CA ALA A 351 3.74 -14.74 11.09
C ALA A 351 3.43 -13.33 11.61
N ASN A 352 4.09 -12.31 11.06
CA ASN A 352 3.85 -10.90 11.38
C ASN A 352 2.60 -10.31 10.70
N VAL A 353 2.00 -10.99 9.72
CA VAL A 353 0.72 -10.61 9.08
C VAL A 353 -0.39 -11.66 9.26
N PHE A 354 -0.32 -12.45 10.33
CA PHE A 354 -1.34 -13.46 10.71
C PHE A 354 -1.64 -14.58 9.70
N GLN A 355 -0.75 -14.80 8.74
CA GLN A 355 -0.86 -15.86 7.75
C GLN A 355 -0.28 -17.19 8.26
N PRO A 356 -0.80 -18.34 7.79
CA PRO A 356 -0.25 -19.63 8.15
C PRO A 356 1.13 -19.84 7.53
N GLN A 357 2.01 -20.51 8.29
CA GLN A 357 3.32 -20.92 7.79
C GLN A 357 3.17 -21.96 6.68
N ASP A 358 3.98 -21.82 5.63
CA ASP A 358 4.13 -22.81 4.59
C ASP A 358 4.94 -24.00 5.09
N ARG A 359 4.46 -25.20 4.75
CA ARG A 359 5.09 -26.50 5.04
C ARG A 359 5.23 -27.38 3.79
N THR A 360 4.97 -26.82 2.61
CA THR A 360 5.12 -27.55 1.34
C THR A 360 6.55 -28.07 1.16
N ARG A 361 6.74 -29.11 0.34
CA ARG A 361 8.09 -29.61 0.01
C ARG A 361 8.86 -28.70 -0.95
N SER A 362 8.17 -27.84 -1.73
CA SER A 362 8.78 -27.07 -2.81
C SER A 362 8.18 -25.68 -2.94
N LEU A 363 8.95 -24.66 -2.57
CA LEU A 363 8.57 -23.24 -2.72
C LEU A 363 8.30 -22.86 -4.18
N ARG A 364 9.10 -23.37 -5.12
CA ARG A 364 8.90 -23.11 -6.56
C ARG A 364 7.54 -23.62 -7.08
N LYS A 365 7.09 -24.79 -6.62
CA LYS A 365 5.76 -25.33 -6.98
C LYS A 365 4.65 -24.47 -6.39
N TYR A 366 4.83 -24.03 -5.14
CA TYR A 366 3.90 -23.12 -4.48
C TYR A 366 3.77 -21.80 -5.28
N ASN A 367 4.88 -21.19 -5.71
CA ASN A 367 4.82 -19.97 -6.53
C ASN A 367 4.18 -20.20 -7.88
N ARG A 368 4.44 -21.35 -8.52
CA ARG A 368 3.75 -21.70 -9.77
C ARG A 368 2.22 -21.74 -9.57
N PHE A 369 1.74 -22.38 -8.51
CA PHE A 369 0.31 -22.41 -8.18
C PHE A 369 -0.23 -21.00 -7.89
N TYR A 370 0.54 -20.15 -7.22
CA TYR A 370 0.17 -18.76 -6.99
C TYR A 370 -0.03 -18.01 -8.32
N CYS A 371 0.92 -18.13 -9.25
CA CYS A 371 0.82 -17.55 -10.59
C CYS A 371 -0.35 -18.10 -11.40
N GLU A 372 -0.65 -19.40 -11.30
CA GLU A 372 -1.81 -20.01 -11.95
C GLU A 372 -3.12 -19.40 -11.42
N HIS A 373 -3.22 -19.12 -10.11
CA HIS A 373 -4.37 -18.42 -9.54
C HIS A 373 -4.40 -16.93 -9.88
N MET A 374 -3.27 -16.25 -9.98
CA MET A 374 -3.27 -14.86 -10.47
C MET A 374 -3.82 -14.77 -11.89
N LEU A 375 -3.44 -15.72 -12.75
CA LEU A 375 -3.99 -15.78 -14.11
C LEU A 375 -5.49 -16.10 -14.10
N ALA A 376 -5.91 -17.11 -13.33
CA ALA A 376 -7.29 -17.60 -13.35
C ALA A 376 -8.28 -16.66 -12.63
N GLU A 377 -7.85 -15.96 -11.58
CA GLU A 377 -8.72 -15.17 -10.72
C GLU A 377 -8.45 -13.67 -10.87
N THR A 378 -7.21 -13.22 -10.66
CA THR A 378 -6.87 -11.78 -10.69
C THR A 378 -7.10 -11.16 -12.07
N ALA A 379 -6.59 -11.81 -13.13
CA ALA A 379 -6.70 -11.25 -14.47
C ALA A 379 -8.17 -11.13 -14.92
N HIS A 380 -8.98 -12.14 -14.60
CA HIS A 380 -10.41 -12.15 -14.87
C HIS A 380 -11.17 -11.12 -14.02
N SER A 381 -10.86 -10.99 -12.74
CA SER A 381 -11.56 -10.04 -11.85
C SER A 381 -11.34 -8.58 -12.29
N ILE A 382 -10.14 -8.23 -12.76
CA ILE A 382 -9.85 -6.88 -13.29
C ILE A 382 -10.80 -6.54 -14.45
N LEU A 383 -11.06 -7.50 -15.35
CA LEU A 383 -11.95 -7.31 -16.48
C LEU A 383 -13.43 -7.28 -16.04
N GLU A 384 -13.83 -8.20 -15.17
CA GLU A 384 -15.21 -8.30 -14.66
C GLU A 384 -15.61 -7.07 -13.84
N ASP A 385 -14.70 -6.52 -13.04
CA ASP A 385 -14.95 -5.38 -12.17
C ASP A 385 -14.77 -4.03 -12.89
N LYS A 386 -14.30 -4.02 -14.15
CA LYS A 386 -14.12 -2.82 -14.99
C LYS A 386 -15.30 -1.85 -14.94
N PRO A 387 -16.59 -2.29 -15.02
CA PRO A 387 -17.73 -1.36 -14.96
C PRO A 387 -17.80 -0.49 -13.71
N TYR A 388 -17.20 -0.95 -12.60
CA TYR A 388 -17.15 -0.28 -11.31
C TYR A 388 -15.82 0.47 -11.11
N THR A 389 -14.70 -0.19 -11.41
CA THR A 389 -13.35 0.34 -11.16
C THR A 389 -12.94 1.44 -12.16
N GLN A 390 -13.41 1.39 -13.41
CA GLN A 390 -13.12 2.46 -14.39
C GLN A 390 -13.77 3.80 -14.03
N LYS A 391 -14.80 3.80 -13.18
CA LYS A 391 -15.52 4.99 -12.71
C LYS A 391 -14.97 5.50 -11.38
N PHE A 392 -13.97 4.84 -10.82
CA PHE A 392 -13.36 5.20 -9.54
C PHE A 392 -12.00 5.87 -9.77
N ILE A 393 -11.63 6.78 -8.88
CA ILE A 393 -10.36 7.51 -8.96
C ILE A 393 -9.17 6.54 -8.90
N SER A 394 -8.06 6.92 -9.54
CA SER A 394 -6.80 6.19 -9.40
C SER A 394 -6.19 6.41 -8.01
N PRO A 395 -5.60 5.38 -7.37
CA PRO A 395 -4.73 5.56 -6.22
C PRO A 395 -3.53 6.46 -6.49
N SER A 396 -3.04 6.49 -7.72
CA SER A 396 -1.96 7.40 -8.14
C SER A 396 -2.19 7.87 -9.58
N ASN A 397 -2.46 9.16 -9.74
CA ASN A 397 -2.64 9.78 -11.06
C ASN A 397 -1.34 9.84 -11.87
N ALA A 398 -0.19 9.70 -11.21
CA ALA A 398 1.11 9.57 -11.88
C ALA A 398 1.29 8.19 -12.54
N VAL A 399 0.55 7.18 -12.08
CA VAL A 399 0.65 5.79 -12.58
C VAL A 399 -0.49 5.47 -13.53
N ALA A 400 -1.71 5.89 -13.23
CA ALA A 400 -2.91 5.48 -13.96
C ALA A 400 -4.03 6.52 -13.88
N VAL A 401 -4.91 6.53 -14.88
CA VAL A 401 -6.03 7.49 -14.97
C VAL A 401 -7.26 7.12 -14.13
N ASN A 402 -7.46 5.85 -13.78
CA ASN A 402 -8.54 5.38 -12.90
C ASN A 402 -8.14 4.08 -12.20
N LEU A 403 -8.97 3.58 -11.29
CA LEU A 403 -8.68 2.35 -10.54
C LEU A 403 -8.54 1.13 -11.47
N PHE A 404 -9.31 1.02 -12.56
CA PHE A 404 -9.18 -0.08 -13.51
C PHE A 404 -7.79 -0.12 -14.16
N THR A 405 -7.31 1.02 -14.67
CA THR A 405 -5.99 1.09 -15.32
C THR A 405 -4.85 1.00 -14.30
N PHE A 406 -5.09 1.39 -13.04
CA PHE A 406 -4.16 1.16 -11.95
C PHE A 406 -3.99 -0.34 -11.67
N LEU A 407 -5.08 -1.09 -11.56
CA LEU A 407 -5.04 -2.55 -11.32
C LEU A 407 -4.37 -3.30 -12.49
N ILE A 408 -4.56 -2.83 -13.73
CA ILE A 408 -3.81 -3.35 -14.89
C ILE A 408 -2.30 -3.18 -14.71
N GLN A 409 -1.86 -1.97 -14.31
CA GLN A 409 -0.45 -1.68 -14.11
C GLN A 409 0.12 -2.52 -12.95
N ARG A 410 -0.61 -2.63 -11.83
CA ARG A 410 -0.20 -3.42 -10.67
C ARG A 410 -0.13 -4.91 -10.97
N PHE A 411 -1.11 -5.45 -11.68
CA PHE A 411 -1.07 -6.83 -12.14
C PHE A 411 0.17 -7.08 -13.01
N ALA A 412 0.46 -6.21 -13.98
CA ALA A 412 1.61 -6.40 -14.86
C ALA A 412 2.95 -6.36 -14.11
N ALA A 413 3.09 -5.47 -13.12
CA ALA A 413 4.24 -5.40 -12.25
C ALA A 413 4.39 -6.68 -11.40
N ALA A 414 3.35 -7.04 -10.64
CA ALA A 414 3.35 -8.23 -9.78
C ALA A 414 3.56 -9.53 -10.56
N PHE A 415 2.77 -9.75 -11.62
CA PHE A 415 2.79 -10.99 -12.40
C PHE A 415 4.08 -11.14 -13.20
N GLY A 416 4.54 -10.07 -13.85
CA GLY A 416 5.69 -10.11 -14.75
C GLY A 416 7.02 -9.94 -14.03
N GLN A 417 7.15 -8.85 -13.28
CA GLN A 417 8.44 -8.35 -12.78
C GLN A 417 8.79 -8.98 -11.43
N GLU A 418 7.86 -8.92 -10.47
CA GLU A 418 8.15 -9.35 -9.09
C GLU A 418 8.11 -10.87 -8.94
N LEU A 419 7.02 -11.50 -9.40
CA LEU A 419 6.80 -12.93 -9.18
C LEU A 419 7.32 -13.81 -10.32
N ASN A 420 7.76 -13.21 -11.43
CA ASN A 420 8.23 -13.90 -12.64
C ASN A 420 7.25 -14.99 -13.13
N CYS A 421 5.94 -14.69 -13.09
CA CYS A 421 4.92 -15.66 -13.47
C CYS A 421 4.97 -16.03 -14.96
N THR A 422 5.37 -15.10 -15.83
CA THR A 422 5.60 -15.38 -17.26
C THR A 422 6.68 -16.45 -17.44
N GLY A 423 7.81 -16.33 -16.76
CA GLY A 423 8.89 -17.31 -16.78
C GLY A 423 8.53 -18.63 -16.08
N LEU A 424 7.79 -18.57 -14.96
CA LEU A 424 7.37 -19.77 -14.23
C LEU A 424 6.31 -20.59 -14.96
N LEU A 425 5.41 -19.93 -15.69
CA LEU A 425 4.33 -20.57 -16.44
C LEU A 425 4.70 -20.83 -17.90
N ASN A 426 5.75 -20.18 -18.41
CA ASN A 426 6.15 -20.19 -19.82
C ASN A 426 5.01 -19.71 -20.74
N ILE A 427 4.51 -18.50 -20.44
CA ILE A 427 3.45 -17.83 -21.18
C ILE A 427 3.83 -16.37 -21.44
N ASP A 428 3.20 -15.77 -22.45
CA ASP A 428 3.25 -14.33 -22.67
C ASP A 428 2.47 -13.59 -21.56
N PRO A 429 2.77 -12.29 -21.31
CA PRO A 429 2.00 -11.50 -20.36
C PRO A 429 0.49 -11.50 -20.69
N PRO A 430 -0.37 -11.95 -19.76
CA PRO A 430 -1.80 -12.08 -20.03
C PRO A 430 -2.50 -10.72 -20.02
N ILE A 431 -1.92 -9.72 -19.36
CA ILE A 431 -2.37 -8.33 -19.38
C ILE A 431 -1.15 -7.45 -19.69
N VAL A 432 -1.26 -6.60 -20.72
CA VAL A 432 -0.24 -5.63 -21.12
C VAL A 432 -0.78 -4.22 -20.94
N PRO A 433 -0.20 -3.39 -20.06
CA PRO A 433 -0.61 -1.99 -19.90
C PRO A 433 -0.39 -1.18 -21.18
N VAL A 434 -1.36 -0.35 -21.53
CA VAL A 434 -1.23 0.66 -22.58
C VAL A 434 -1.03 2.00 -21.90
N SER A 435 0.12 2.63 -22.14
CA SER A 435 0.50 3.87 -21.47
C SER A 435 0.65 5.05 -22.44
N GLN A 436 0.31 6.23 -21.95
CA GLN A 436 0.57 7.51 -22.60
C GLN A 436 1.33 8.41 -21.62
N ASN A 437 2.50 8.91 -22.03
CA ASN A 437 3.37 9.73 -21.18
C ASN A 437 3.70 9.09 -19.81
N GLY A 438 3.89 7.77 -19.78
CA GLY A 438 4.18 7.02 -18.55
C GLY A 438 2.96 6.66 -17.69
N VAL A 439 1.77 7.19 -18.01
CA VAL A 439 0.52 6.91 -17.29
C VAL A 439 -0.28 5.82 -18.03
N THR A 440 -0.72 4.78 -17.32
CA THR A 440 -1.57 3.72 -17.89
C THR A 440 -2.99 4.23 -18.16
N ILE A 441 -3.38 4.16 -19.43
CA ILE A 441 -4.67 4.64 -19.95
C ILE A 441 -5.61 3.51 -20.39
N ASP A 442 -5.08 2.32 -20.67
CA ASP A 442 -5.86 1.12 -21.01
C ASP A 442 -5.01 -0.16 -20.80
N GLY A 443 -5.53 -1.33 -21.17
CA GLY A 443 -4.77 -2.58 -21.18
C GLY A 443 -5.26 -3.57 -22.23
N VAL A 444 -4.33 -4.40 -22.73
CA VAL A 444 -4.62 -5.51 -23.65
C VAL A 444 -4.65 -6.82 -22.87
N PHE A 445 -5.71 -7.62 -23.06
CA PHE A 445 -5.93 -8.91 -22.39
C PHE A 445 -5.74 -10.05 -23.41
N ASN A 446 -4.91 -11.04 -23.10
CA ASN A 446 -4.42 -12.07 -24.03
C ASN A 446 -4.79 -13.51 -23.62
N PHE A 447 -5.96 -13.74 -23.02
CA PHE A 447 -6.38 -15.05 -22.50
C PHE A 447 -7.83 -15.38 -22.83
#